data_AF-A0A661XCY2-F1
#
_entry.id   AF-A0A661XCY2-F1
#
_cell.length_a   1.000
_cell.length_b   1.000
_cell.length_c   1.000
_cell.angle_alpha   90.00
_cell.angle_beta   90.00
_cell.angle_gamma   90.00
#
_symmetry.space_group_name_H-M   'P 1'
#
loop_
_entity.id
_entity.type
_entity.pdbx_description
1 polymer ?
#
loop_
_entity_poly.entity_id
_entity_poly.type
_entity_poly.pdbx_seq_one_letter_code
_entity_poly.pdbx_strand_id
1 'polypeptide(L)'
;MFKNIFSNLYGIGQVLFKATPLIFAGLGVAIAFKGGIFNIGGEGQIYMGALLTAITGIYLKLPAYILLPLSIIAGFIGGGIWGLIPGYFKAKYNAHEVITTIMLNFIAIAITNYLTSGIINVPETVRTKEVSCFIPRIEDFFPQFKGSALNLSFFIAILLVIYFTYYLYRTKSGFELRVLGESIDCAEYSGVNIKKKIISTMFLSGGLCGLVGINFVLGYKHYFEQGFSGGAGFMAIAVALLGNNTPFGVFFASLLFGILSFGGLIINAYVPKELVDILQAVIILSVISFREVFKR
;
A
#
# COMPACT_ATOMS: atom_id res chain seq x y z
N MET A 1 -22.36 15.17 2.50
CA MET A 1 -21.21 14.31 2.13
C MET A 1 -21.41 13.67 0.75
N PHE A 2 -22.25 12.63 0.59
CA PHE A 2 -22.39 11.90 -0.68
C PHE A 2 -22.79 12.76 -1.90
N LYS A 3 -23.71 13.72 -1.72
CA LYS A 3 -24.10 14.65 -2.79
C LYS A 3 -22.91 15.45 -3.36
N ASN A 4 -21.99 15.91 -2.50
CA ASN A 4 -20.81 16.68 -2.94
C ASN A 4 -19.70 15.79 -3.54
N ILE A 5 -19.66 14.52 -3.14
CA ILE A 5 -18.71 13.54 -3.69
C ILE A 5 -19.11 13.15 -5.11
N PHE A 6 -20.40 12.83 -5.31
CA PHE A 6 -20.90 12.31 -6.58
C PHE A 6 -21.42 13.38 -7.55
N SER A 7 -21.64 14.62 -7.11
CA SER A 7 -22.10 15.68 -8.02
C SER A 7 -21.02 16.24 -8.94
N ASN A 8 -19.73 16.04 -8.61
CA ASN A 8 -18.63 16.60 -9.38
C ASN A 8 -17.53 15.55 -9.61
N LEU A 9 -16.99 15.52 -10.82
CA LEU A 9 -15.86 14.68 -11.22
C LEU A 9 -14.60 14.97 -10.39
N TYR A 10 -14.43 16.20 -9.89
CA TYR A 10 -13.42 16.52 -8.88
C TYR A 10 -13.53 15.63 -7.63
N GLY A 11 -14.76 15.51 -7.09
CA GLY A 11 -15.02 14.77 -5.86
C GLY A 11 -14.75 13.28 -6.04
N ILE A 12 -15.21 12.72 -7.16
CA ILE A 12 -14.88 11.34 -7.58
C ILE A 12 -13.36 11.18 -7.69
N GLY A 13 -12.68 12.13 -8.33
CA GLY A 13 -11.23 12.06 -8.50
C GLY A 13 -10.48 12.02 -7.17
N GLN A 14 -10.89 12.82 -6.19
CA GLN A 14 -10.29 12.81 -4.86
C GLN A 14 -10.53 11.51 -4.09
N VAL A 15 -11.72 10.91 -4.23
CA VAL A 15 -12.00 9.58 -3.68
C VAL A 15 -11.07 8.54 -4.27
N LEU A 16 -10.92 8.51 -5.61
CA LEU A 16 -10.04 7.57 -6.29
C LEU A 16 -8.58 7.78 -5.90
N PHE A 17 -8.14 9.04 -5.75
CA PHE A 17 -6.80 9.37 -5.27
C PHE A 17 -6.54 8.82 -3.86
N LYS A 18 -7.50 8.96 -2.93
CA LYS A 18 -7.40 8.43 -1.57
C LYS A 18 -7.51 6.91 -1.51
N ALA A 19 -8.27 6.30 -2.41
CA ALA A 19 -8.39 4.84 -2.51
C ALA A 19 -7.11 4.19 -3.06
N THR A 20 -6.39 4.86 -3.96
CA THR A 20 -5.22 4.28 -4.67
C THR A 20 -4.14 3.71 -3.74
N PRO A 21 -3.65 4.45 -2.71
CA PRO A 21 -2.72 3.90 -1.71
C PRO A 21 -3.27 2.66 -0.99
N LEU A 22 -4.56 2.68 -0.66
CA LEU A 22 -5.20 1.58 0.05
C LEU A 22 -5.36 0.35 -0.84
N ILE A 23 -5.50 0.51 -2.16
CA ILE A 23 -5.50 -0.61 -3.10
C ILE A 23 -4.11 -1.26 -3.11
N PHE A 24 -3.04 -0.48 -3.27
CA PHE A 24 -1.68 -1.00 -3.31
C PHE A 24 -1.30 -1.73 -2.00
N ALA A 25 -1.42 -1.04 -0.86
CA ALA A 25 -1.08 -1.63 0.42
C ALA A 25 -2.05 -2.76 0.81
N GLY A 26 -3.35 -2.62 0.52
CA GLY A 26 -4.35 -3.64 0.77
C GLY A 26 -4.09 -4.92 -0.02
N LEU A 27 -3.66 -4.82 -1.28
CA LEU A 27 -3.24 -5.98 -2.07
C LEU A 27 -1.99 -6.64 -1.47
N GLY A 28 -1.01 -5.82 -1.05
CA GLY A 28 0.18 -6.30 -0.34
C GLY A 28 -0.17 -7.12 0.89
N VAL A 29 -1.01 -6.58 1.77
CA VAL A 29 -1.43 -7.27 3.00
C VAL A 29 -2.30 -8.50 2.68
N ALA A 30 -3.24 -8.40 1.74
CA ALA A 30 -4.09 -9.52 1.34
C ALA A 30 -3.29 -10.72 0.82
N ILE A 31 -2.22 -10.49 0.06
CA ILE A 31 -1.33 -11.56 -0.41
C ILE A 31 -0.60 -12.25 0.74
N ALA A 32 -0.08 -11.48 1.71
CA ALA A 32 0.57 -12.05 2.88
C ALA A 32 -0.42 -12.91 3.70
N PHE A 33 -1.63 -12.39 3.95
CA PHE A 33 -2.68 -13.12 4.65
C PHE A 33 -3.13 -14.37 3.89
N LYS A 34 -3.17 -14.33 2.55
CA LYS A 34 -3.48 -15.50 1.74
C LYS A 34 -2.42 -16.61 1.84
N GLY A 35 -1.18 -16.25 2.17
CA GLY A 35 -0.09 -17.18 2.48
C GLY A 35 0.04 -17.57 3.94
N GLY A 36 -0.92 -17.22 4.81
CA GLY A 36 -0.87 -17.53 6.24
C GLY A 36 0.17 -16.71 7.02
N ILE A 37 0.60 -15.55 6.49
CA ILE A 37 1.61 -14.70 7.13
C ILE A 37 0.96 -13.38 7.51
N PHE A 38 0.95 -13.07 8.81
CA PHE A 38 0.32 -11.84 9.30
C PHE A 38 1.27 -10.63 9.20
N ASN A 39 1.36 -10.03 8.01
CA ASN A 39 2.24 -8.88 7.75
C ASN A 39 1.63 -7.56 8.28
N ILE A 40 2.04 -7.12 9.47
CA ILE A 40 1.72 -5.78 10.03
C ILE A 40 2.79 -4.74 9.61
N GLY A 41 3.82 -5.17 8.88
CA GLY A 41 4.97 -4.38 8.47
C GLY A 41 4.73 -3.49 7.24
N GLY A 42 3.49 -3.43 6.76
CA GLY A 42 3.11 -2.68 5.56
C GLY A 42 3.51 -1.20 5.66
N GLU A 43 3.40 -0.61 6.85
CA GLU A 43 3.77 0.78 7.09
C GLU A 43 5.26 1.02 6.79
N GLY A 44 6.17 0.24 7.37
CA GLY A 44 7.61 0.38 7.11
C GLY A 44 7.99 0.07 5.66
N GLN A 45 7.30 -0.88 5.04
CA GLN A 45 7.47 -1.21 3.62
C GLN A 45 7.07 -0.03 2.71
N ILE A 46 5.99 0.69 3.05
CA ILE A 46 5.58 1.94 2.38
C ILE A 46 6.68 2.99 2.49
N TYR A 47 7.21 3.23 3.69
CA TYR A 47 8.26 4.24 3.93
C TYR A 47 9.53 3.96 3.12
N MET A 48 10.03 2.72 3.16
CA MET A 48 11.25 2.34 2.43
C MET A 48 11.06 2.34 0.92
N GLY A 49 9.89 1.91 0.44
CA GLY A 49 9.55 2.01 -0.99
C GLY A 49 9.45 3.45 -1.46
N ALA A 50 8.79 4.32 -0.71
CA ALA A 50 8.68 5.74 -1.04
C ALA A 50 10.04 6.45 -1.02
N LEU A 51 10.91 6.11 -0.06
CA LEU A 51 12.27 6.62 0.00
C LEU A 51 13.08 6.24 -1.25
N LEU A 52 13.07 4.97 -1.67
CA LEU A 52 13.79 4.57 -2.90
C LEU A 52 13.19 5.19 -4.16
N THR A 53 11.86 5.37 -4.20
CA THR A 53 11.19 6.10 -5.28
C THR A 53 11.70 7.54 -5.36
N ALA A 54 11.84 8.22 -4.22
CA ALA A 54 12.36 9.58 -4.15
C ALA A 54 13.85 9.67 -4.51
N ILE A 55 14.69 8.80 -3.93
CA ILE A 55 16.14 8.76 -4.19
C ILE A 55 16.41 8.57 -5.69
N THR A 56 15.73 7.60 -6.32
CA THR A 56 15.90 7.38 -7.76
C THR A 56 15.42 8.57 -8.57
N GLY A 57 14.28 9.16 -8.24
CA GLY A 57 13.75 10.35 -8.91
C GLY A 57 14.61 11.61 -8.74
N ILE A 58 15.41 11.72 -7.68
CA ILE A 58 16.27 12.89 -7.40
C ILE A 58 17.67 12.72 -8.02
N TYR A 59 18.29 11.56 -7.84
CA TYR A 59 19.72 11.38 -8.17
C TYR A 59 19.99 10.85 -9.57
N LEU A 60 19.04 10.12 -10.18
CA LEU A 60 19.24 9.58 -11.53
C LEU A 60 18.85 10.62 -12.58
N LYS A 61 19.85 11.07 -13.33
CA LYS A 61 19.68 11.99 -14.47
C LYS A 61 19.45 11.18 -15.75
N LEU A 62 18.21 10.75 -15.94
CA LEU A 62 17.78 10.01 -17.13
C LEU A 62 16.58 10.72 -17.78
N PRO A 63 16.31 10.47 -19.08
CA PRO A 63 15.09 10.94 -19.71
C PRO A 63 13.85 10.47 -18.94
N ALA A 64 12.83 11.33 -18.83
CA ALA A 64 11.65 11.08 -18.00
C ALA A 64 10.94 9.74 -18.31
N TYR A 65 10.93 9.33 -19.58
CA TYR A 65 10.33 8.06 -20.03
C TYR A 65 11.01 6.82 -19.45
N ILE A 66 12.32 6.89 -19.15
CA ILE A 66 13.08 5.78 -18.54
C ILE A 66 13.08 5.92 -17.02
N LEU A 67 13.20 7.15 -16.53
CA LEU A 67 13.27 7.44 -15.10
C LEU A 67 11.99 7.02 -14.37
N LEU A 68 10.82 7.27 -14.95
CA LEU A 68 9.53 6.98 -14.33
C LEU A 68 9.32 5.47 -14.08
N PRO A 69 9.44 4.56 -15.07
CA PRO A 69 9.38 3.13 -14.82
C PRO A 69 10.44 2.65 -13.82
N LEU A 70 11.65 3.21 -13.89
CA LEU A 70 12.74 2.85 -12.99
C LEU A 70 12.43 3.23 -11.54
N SER A 71 11.87 4.42 -11.30
CA SER A 71 11.44 4.86 -9.96
C SER A 71 10.28 4.04 -9.43
N ILE A 72 9.35 3.61 -10.27
CA ILE A 72 8.26 2.69 -9.90
C ILE A 72 8.84 1.33 -9.46
N ILE A 73 9.76 0.78 -10.24
CA ILE A 73 10.44 -0.49 -9.93
C ILE A 73 11.27 -0.35 -8.64
N ALA A 74 11.95 0.78 -8.46
CA ALA A 74 12.72 1.05 -7.25
C ALA A 74 11.82 1.11 -6.00
N GLY A 75 10.63 1.69 -6.09
CA GLY A 75 9.65 1.68 -5.01
C GLY A 75 9.19 0.27 -4.64
N PHE A 76 8.89 -0.56 -5.65
CA PHE A 76 8.56 -1.98 -5.45
C PHE A 76 9.73 -2.75 -4.82
N ILE A 77 10.95 -2.57 -5.31
CA ILE A 77 12.12 -3.25 -4.77
C ILE A 77 12.41 -2.78 -3.34
N GLY A 78 12.28 -1.48 -3.03
CA GLY A 78 12.53 -0.94 -1.70
C GLY A 78 11.59 -1.50 -0.65
N GLY A 79 10.29 -1.48 -0.94
CA GLY A 79 9.31 -2.11 -0.06
C GLY A 79 9.49 -3.62 0.02
N GLY A 80 9.84 -4.27 -1.10
CA GLY A 80 10.05 -5.71 -1.17
C GLY A 80 11.26 -6.18 -0.36
N ILE A 81 12.41 -5.50 -0.47
CA ILE A 81 13.61 -5.78 0.34
C ILE A 81 13.28 -5.60 1.82
N TRP A 82 12.54 -4.55 2.18
CA TRP A 82 12.14 -4.35 3.57
C TRP A 82 11.22 -5.46 4.09
N GLY A 83 10.28 -5.92 3.27
CA GLY A 83 9.42 -7.07 3.57
C GLY A 83 10.17 -8.41 3.62
N LEU A 84 11.26 -8.54 2.86
CA LEU A 84 12.09 -9.74 2.83
C LEU A 84 12.74 -10.02 4.19
N ILE A 85 13.16 -8.99 4.93
CA ILE A 85 13.84 -9.12 6.24
C ILE A 85 13.00 -9.94 7.24
N PRO A 86 11.75 -9.56 7.59
CA PRO A 86 10.93 -10.34 8.51
C PRO A 86 10.53 -11.69 7.91
N GLY A 87 10.34 -11.76 6.58
CA GLY A 87 10.07 -13.03 5.89
C GLY A 87 11.21 -14.04 6.02
N TYR A 88 12.45 -13.58 5.94
CA TYR A 88 13.64 -14.40 6.16
C TYR A 88 13.75 -14.86 7.60
N PHE A 89 13.50 -13.98 8.58
CA PHE A 89 13.53 -14.37 9.99
C PHE A 89 12.45 -15.39 10.34
N LYS A 90 11.24 -15.24 9.78
CA LYS A 90 10.20 -16.27 9.90
C LYS A 90 10.63 -17.59 9.25
N ALA A 91 11.09 -17.56 8.00
CA ALA A 91 11.44 -18.77 7.26
C ALA A 91 12.63 -19.55 7.84
N LYS A 92 13.62 -18.85 8.41
CA LYS A 92 14.85 -19.48 8.92
C LYS A 92 14.81 -19.78 10.41
N TYR A 93 14.31 -18.85 11.22
CA TYR A 93 14.37 -18.92 12.68
C TYR A 93 13.00 -19.13 13.34
N ASN A 94 11.95 -19.29 12.54
CA ASN A 94 10.57 -19.37 13.03
C ASN A 94 10.18 -18.20 13.95
N ALA A 95 10.76 -17.02 13.68
CA ALA A 95 10.46 -15.81 14.43
C ALA A 95 9.02 -15.38 14.17
N HIS A 96 8.34 -14.92 15.22
CA HIS A 96 6.96 -14.47 15.12
C HIS A 96 6.87 -13.24 14.19
N GLU A 97 6.15 -13.36 13.07
CA GLU A 97 6.12 -12.31 12.04
C GLU A 97 5.51 -11.01 12.56
N VAL A 98 4.51 -11.09 13.44
CA VAL A 98 3.85 -9.90 14.00
C VAL A 98 4.85 -9.02 14.73
N ILE A 99 5.66 -9.61 15.61
CA ILE A 99 6.65 -8.85 16.40
C ILE A 99 7.72 -8.27 15.48
N THR A 100 8.31 -9.11 14.62
CA THR A 100 9.39 -8.66 13.72
C THR A 100 8.94 -7.56 12.76
N THR A 101 7.74 -7.67 12.20
CA THR A 101 7.21 -6.67 11.28
C THR A 101 6.85 -5.36 11.97
N ILE A 102 6.27 -5.39 13.19
CA ILE A 102 6.00 -4.18 13.97
C ILE A 102 7.32 -3.47 14.35
N MET A 103 8.31 -4.20 14.85
CA MET A 103 9.60 -3.60 15.24
C MET A 103 10.30 -2.95 14.04
N LEU A 104 10.25 -3.59 12.86
CA LEU A 104 10.83 -3.04 11.64
C LEU A 104 10.09 -1.82 11.09
N ASN A 105 8.82 -1.59 11.43
CA ASN A 105 8.13 -0.33 11.09
C ASN A 105 8.83 0.86 11.75
N PHE A 106 9.13 0.76 13.05
CA PHE A 106 9.81 1.84 13.79
C PHE A 106 11.20 2.10 13.24
N ILE A 107 11.94 1.03 12.91
CA ILE A 107 13.27 1.15 12.31
C ILE A 107 13.19 1.83 10.94
N ALA A 108 12.22 1.45 10.08
CA ALA A 108 12.02 2.09 8.78
C ALA A 108 11.74 3.58 8.92
N ILE A 109 10.79 3.95 9.78
CA ILE A 109 10.42 5.35 10.00
C ILE A 109 11.62 6.14 10.52
N ALA A 110 12.37 5.60 11.49
CA ALA A 110 13.57 6.23 12.03
C ALA A 110 14.65 6.44 10.96
N ILE A 111 14.91 5.43 10.11
CA ILE A 111 15.85 5.54 8.99
C ILE A 111 15.40 6.60 7.99
N THR A 112 14.13 6.57 7.57
CA THR A 112 13.62 7.55 6.60
C THR A 112 13.65 8.97 7.16
N ASN A 113 13.36 9.14 8.45
CA ASN A 113 13.41 10.44 9.10
C ASN A 113 14.86 10.95 9.22
N TYR A 114 15.80 10.09 9.63
CA TYR A 114 17.22 10.44 9.68
C TYR A 114 17.75 10.90 8.32
N LEU A 115 17.45 10.14 7.25
CA LEU A 115 17.87 10.49 5.90
C LEU A 115 17.20 11.79 5.41
N THR A 116 15.92 11.97 5.69
CA THR A 116 15.12 13.13 5.24
C THR A 116 15.30 14.37 6.10
N SER A 117 15.94 14.29 7.27
CA SER A 117 16.31 15.45 8.08
C SER A 117 17.80 15.80 7.98
N GLY A 118 18.66 14.83 7.68
CA GLY A 118 20.11 15.03 7.72
C GLY A 118 20.82 15.08 6.37
N ILE A 119 20.47 14.20 5.42
CA ILE A 119 21.30 13.96 4.23
C ILE A 119 20.64 14.45 2.94
N ILE A 120 19.35 14.17 2.76
CA ILE A 120 18.64 14.35 1.48
C ILE A 120 17.64 15.53 1.54
N ASN A 121 17.65 16.27 2.65
CA ASN A 121 16.69 17.31 2.93
C ASN A 121 16.98 18.58 2.13
N VAL A 122 15.93 19.34 1.84
CA VAL A 122 16.09 20.77 1.55
C VAL A 122 16.34 21.48 2.88
N PRO A 123 17.35 22.38 2.99
CA PRO A 123 17.65 23.09 4.22
C PRO A 123 16.39 23.66 4.87
N GLU A 124 16.30 23.54 6.19
CA GLU A 124 15.17 24.05 7.01
C GLU A 124 13.81 23.37 6.75
N THR A 125 13.78 22.25 6.03
CA THR A 125 12.54 21.50 5.80
C THR A 125 12.67 20.01 6.12
N VAL A 126 11.52 19.35 6.31
CA VAL A 126 11.39 17.88 6.50
C VAL A 126 11.02 17.15 5.21
N ARG A 127 11.35 17.75 4.06
CA ARG A 127 11.10 17.18 2.73
C ARG A 127 12.37 17.03 1.91
N THR A 128 12.36 16.08 1.00
CA THR A 128 13.42 15.92 0.00
C THR A 128 13.33 16.99 -1.08
N LYS A 129 14.38 17.08 -1.91
CA LYS A 129 14.29 17.79 -3.20
C LYS A 129 13.17 17.21 -4.06
N GLU A 130 12.67 18.03 -4.98
CA GLU A 130 11.68 17.60 -5.95
C GLU A 130 12.26 16.52 -6.87
N VAL A 131 11.46 15.51 -7.18
CA VAL A 131 11.83 14.45 -8.12
C VAL A 131 11.83 15.01 -9.55
N SER A 132 12.67 14.46 -10.41
CA SER A 132 12.78 14.88 -11.81
C SER A 132 11.79 14.19 -12.75
N CYS A 133 10.99 13.25 -12.25
CA CYS A 133 9.96 12.54 -13.01
C CYS A 133 8.60 12.59 -12.30
N PHE A 134 7.55 12.73 -13.10
CA PHE A 134 6.19 12.90 -12.59
C PHE A 134 5.24 11.96 -13.30
N ILE A 135 4.29 11.41 -12.54
CA ILE A 135 3.16 10.71 -13.14
C ILE A 135 2.13 11.77 -13.57
N PRO A 136 1.73 11.80 -14.86
CA PRO A 136 0.69 12.70 -15.34
C PRO A 136 -0.58 12.61 -14.49
N ARG A 137 -1.19 13.76 -14.24
CA ARG A 137 -2.47 13.79 -13.55
C ARG A 137 -3.59 13.56 -14.54
N ILE A 138 -4.74 13.09 -14.05
CA ILE A 138 -5.89 12.87 -14.93
C ILE A 138 -6.44 14.20 -15.47
N GLU A 139 -6.24 15.30 -14.73
CA GLU A 139 -6.61 16.65 -15.17
C GLU A 139 -5.92 17.07 -16.48
N ASP A 140 -4.73 16.54 -16.78
CA ASP A 140 -3.98 16.86 -18.01
C ASP A 140 -4.68 16.30 -19.26
N PHE A 141 -5.43 15.20 -19.11
CA PHE A 141 -6.18 14.57 -20.21
C PHE A 141 -7.65 14.96 -20.21
N PHE A 142 -8.23 15.15 -19.02
CA PHE A 142 -9.63 15.43 -18.82
C PHE A 142 -9.82 16.68 -17.96
N PRO A 143 -10.05 17.85 -18.57
CA PRO A 143 -10.21 19.14 -17.86
C PRO A 143 -11.34 19.14 -16.81
N GLN A 144 -12.27 18.19 -16.90
CA GLN A 144 -13.36 18.00 -15.94
C GLN A 144 -12.87 17.55 -14.55
N PHE A 145 -11.65 17.02 -14.45
CA PHE A 145 -11.00 16.62 -13.19
C PHE A 145 -10.11 17.71 -12.59
N LYS A 146 -10.17 18.94 -13.11
CA LYS A 146 -9.28 20.05 -12.70
C LYS A 146 -9.22 20.24 -11.17
N GLY A 147 -8.01 20.28 -10.63
CA GLY A 147 -7.69 20.38 -9.20
C GLY A 147 -7.68 19.03 -8.48
N SER A 148 -8.06 17.93 -9.12
CA SER A 148 -8.01 16.61 -8.51
C SER A 148 -6.57 16.12 -8.39
N ALA A 149 -6.24 15.57 -7.22
CA ALA A 149 -4.95 14.91 -7.01
C ALA A 149 -4.80 13.56 -7.74
N LEU A 150 -5.85 13.13 -8.45
CA LEU A 150 -5.89 11.87 -9.16
C LEU A 150 -4.85 11.82 -10.28
N ASN A 151 -4.07 10.75 -10.27
CA ASN A 151 -2.97 10.52 -11.20
C ASN A 151 -3.05 9.12 -11.80
N LEU A 152 -2.23 8.84 -12.81
CA LEU A 152 -2.26 7.55 -13.51
C LEU A 152 -1.88 6.35 -12.64
N SER A 153 -1.39 6.55 -11.40
CA SER A 153 -1.11 5.43 -10.48
C SER A 153 -2.37 4.65 -10.12
N PHE A 154 -3.57 5.25 -10.22
CA PHE A 154 -4.83 4.54 -10.06
C PHE A 154 -5.02 3.45 -11.13
N PHE A 155 -4.65 3.70 -12.39
CA PHE A 155 -4.73 2.69 -13.43
C PHE A 155 -3.71 1.57 -13.20
N ILE A 156 -2.51 1.89 -12.69
CA ILE A 156 -1.55 0.88 -12.26
C ILE A 156 -2.16 0.02 -11.15
N ALA A 157 -2.86 0.62 -10.18
CA ALA A 157 -3.54 -0.11 -9.12
C ALA A 157 -4.60 -1.08 -9.68
N ILE A 158 -5.43 -0.65 -10.63
CA ILE A 158 -6.41 -1.52 -11.30
C ILE A 158 -5.71 -2.68 -12.03
N LEU A 159 -4.66 -2.38 -12.79
CA LEU A 159 -3.89 -3.41 -13.50
C LEU A 159 -3.32 -4.44 -12.52
N LEU A 160 -2.85 -4.02 -11.34
CA LEU A 160 -2.40 -4.94 -10.29
C LEU A 160 -3.54 -5.75 -9.67
N VAL A 161 -4.74 -5.19 -9.47
CA VAL A 161 -5.90 -5.97 -9.01
C VAL A 161 -6.20 -7.11 -10.00
N ILE A 162 -6.21 -6.81 -11.30
CA ILE A 162 -6.45 -7.80 -12.36
C ILE A 162 -5.31 -8.83 -12.38
N TYR A 163 -4.06 -8.37 -12.36
CA TYR A 163 -2.88 -9.22 -12.37
C TYR A 163 -2.84 -10.16 -11.16
N PHE A 164 -3.10 -9.66 -9.95
CA PHE A 164 -3.06 -10.50 -8.75
C PHE A 164 -4.25 -11.44 -8.64
N THR A 165 -5.39 -11.10 -9.23
CA THR A 165 -6.48 -12.05 -9.43
C THR A 165 -6.00 -13.21 -10.31
N TYR A 166 -5.41 -12.90 -11.46
CA TYR A 166 -4.86 -13.92 -12.34
C TYR A 166 -3.76 -14.74 -11.64
N TYR A 167 -2.82 -14.08 -10.96
CA TYR A 167 -1.75 -14.72 -10.22
C TYR A 167 -2.28 -15.73 -9.19
N LEU A 168 -3.23 -15.32 -8.33
CA LEU A 168 -3.75 -16.18 -7.26
C LEU A 168 -4.55 -17.39 -7.76
N TYR A 169 -5.34 -17.21 -8.83
CA TYR A 169 -6.29 -18.23 -9.28
C TYR A 169 -5.84 -19.01 -10.51
N ARG A 170 -4.89 -18.52 -11.30
CA ARG A 170 -4.48 -19.13 -12.58
C ARG A 170 -3.01 -19.56 -12.63
N THR A 171 -2.19 -19.29 -11.61
CA THR A 171 -0.78 -19.70 -11.60
C THR A 171 -0.47 -20.77 -10.55
N LYS A 172 0.56 -21.60 -10.82
CA LYS A 172 1.09 -22.57 -9.86
C LYS A 172 1.54 -21.89 -8.58
N SER A 173 2.25 -20.76 -8.69
CA SER A 173 2.71 -20.02 -7.52
C SER A 173 1.56 -19.52 -6.65
N GLY A 174 0.47 -19.04 -7.26
CA GLY A 174 -0.74 -18.64 -6.52
C GLY A 174 -1.47 -19.79 -5.86
N PHE A 175 -1.50 -20.97 -6.49
CA PHE A 175 -2.02 -22.19 -5.87
C PHE A 175 -1.20 -22.59 -4.64
N GLU A 176 0.12 -22.69 -4.76
CA GLU A 176 1.01 -23.01 -3.64
C GLU A 176 0.89 -22.01 -2.48
N LEU A 177 0.69 -20.71 -2.78
CA LEU A 177 0.45 -19.69 -1.77
C LEU A 177 -0.85 -19.94 -0.99
N ARG A 178 -1.92 -20.29 -1.70
CA ARG A 178 -3.21 -20.59 -1.07
C ARG A 178 -3.14 -21.84 -0.21
N VAL A 179 -2.49 -22.91 -0.69
CA VAL A 179 -2.30 -24.14 0.09
C VAL A 179 -1.48 -23.86 1.35
N LEU A 180 -0.40 -23.07 1.24
CA LEU A 180 0.40 -22.65 2.40
C LEU A 180 -0.44 -21.91 3.45
N GLY A 181 -1.36 -21.05 3.02
CA GLY A 181 -2.22 -20.30 3.93
C GLY A 181 -3.31 -21.14 4.62
N GLU A 182 -3.72 -22.26 4.03
CA GLU A 182 -4.70 -23.18 4.62
C GLU A 182 -4.02 -24.17 5.59
N SER A 183 -2.90 -24.77 5.18
CA SER A 183 -2.12 -25.69 6.03
C SER A 183 -0.67 -25.81 5.55
N ILE A 184 0.26 -25.63 6.50
CA ILE A 184 1.70 -25.78 6.26
C ILE A 184 2.03 -27.23 5.90
N ASP A 185 1.46 -28.20 6.62
CA ASP A 185 1.68 -29.63 6.40
C ASP A 185 1.22 -30.04 5.00
N CYS A 186 0.02 -29.61 4.58
CA CYS A 186 -0.50 -29.88 3.24
C CYS A 186 0.37 -29.28 2.14
N ALA A 187 0.94 -28.10 2.38
CA ALA A 187 1.87 -27.47 1.44
C ALA A 187 3.18 -28.26 1.32
N GLU A 188 3.70 -28.77 2.43
CA GLU A 188 4.91 -29.60 2.44
C GLU A 188 4.69 -30.93 1.70
N TYR A 189 3.57 -31.62 1.96
CA TYR A 189 3.20 -32.83 1.22
C TYR A 189 2.98 -32.60 -0.27
N SER A 190 2.56 -31.38 -0.66
CA SER A 190 2.41 -30.99 -2.07
C SER A 190 3.74 -30.62 -2.75
N GLY A 191 4.88 -30.74 -2.06
CA GLY A 191 6.22 -30.46 -2.57
C GLY A 191 6.60 -28.98 -2.59
N VAL A 192 5.88 -28.12 -1.85
CA VAL A 192 6.15 -26.68 -1.78
C VAL A 192 7.33 -26.42 -0.85
N ASN A 193 8.32 -25.66 -1.33
CA ASN A 193 9.37 -25.17 -0.45
C ASN A 193 8.86 -24.02 0.42
N ILE A 194 8.42 -24.36 1.64
CA ILE A 194 7.80 -23.42 2.60
C ILE A 194 8.69 -22.19 2.82
N LYS A 195 9.99 -22.39 3.06
CA LYS A 195 10.93 -21.29 3.37
C LYS A 195 11.03 -20.29 2.23
N LYS A 196 11.23 -20.76 1.00
CA LYS A 196 11.27 -19.90 -0.19
C LYS A 196 9.92 -19.22 -0.42
N LYS A 197 8.82 -19.92 -0.14
CA LYS A 197 7.47 -19.38 -0.33
C LYS A 197 7.16 -18.25 0.64
N ILE A 198 7.52 -18.38 1.91
CA ILE A 198 7.37 -17.33 2.92
C ILE A 198 8.16 -16.07 2.51
N ILE A 199 9.43 -16.25 2.14
CA ILE A 199 10.32 -15.13 1.74
C ILE A 199 9.77 -14.41 0.50
N SER A 200 9.41 -15.16 -0.54
CA SER A 200 8.86 -14.57 -1.78
C SER A 200 7.52 -13.88 -1.56
N THR A 201 6.64 -14.43 -0.72
CA THR A 201 5.36 -13.83 -0.38
C THR A 201 5.55 -12.51 0.36
N MET A 202 6.48 -12.46 1.32
CA MET A 202 6.78 -11.25 2.06
C MET A 202 7.46 -10.18 1.20
N PHE A 203 8.31 -10.57 0.25
CA PHE A 203 8.87 -9.66 -0.74
C PHE A 203 7.78 -9.07 -1.66
N LEU A 204 6.87 -9.90 -2.17
CA LEU A 204 5.73 -9.42 -2.99
C LEU A 204 4.81 -8.49 -2.19
N SER A 205 4.48 -8.87 -0.95
CA SER A 205 3.68 -8.05 -0.04
C SER A 205 4.31 -6.68 0.18
N GLY A 206 5.60 -6.67 0.55
CA GLY A 206 6.36 -5.44 0.76
C GLY A 206 6.50 -4.60 -0.49
N GLY A 207 6.68 -5.22 -1.66
CA GLY A 207 6.80 -4.49 -2.90
C GLY A 207 5.51 -3.76 -3.27
N LEU A 208 4.35 -4.39 -3.08
CA LEU A 208 3.06 -3.74 -3.31
C LEU A 208 2.80 -2.61 -2.32
N CYS A 209 3.14 -2.80 -1.04
CA CYS A 209 3.11 -1.73 -0.06
C CYS A 209 4.03 -0.56 -0.49
N GLY A 210 5.23 -0.85 -1.00
CA GLY A 210 6.17 0.15 -1.50
C GLY A 210 5.63 1.02 -2.65
N LEU A 211 4.72 0.47 -3.48
CA LEU A 211 4.09 1.22 -4.58
C LEU A 211 3.19 2.36 -4.10
N VAL A 212 2.76 2.38 -2.83
CA VAL A 212 2.05 3.53 -2.25
C VAL A 212 2.86 4.82 -2.40
N GLY A 213 4.19 4.72 -2.30
CA GLY A 213 5.10 5.85 -2.46
C GLY A 213 4.95 6.54 -3.82
N ILE A 214 4.60 5.81 -4.87
CA ILE A 214 4.43 6.36 -6.22
C ILE A 214 3.30 7.37 -6.30
N ASN A 215 2.14 7.06 -5.67
CA ASN A 215 0.99 7.96 -5.71
C ASN A 215 1.28 9.32 -5.05
N PHE A 216 2.03 9.31 -3.94
CA PHE A 216 2.37 10.54 -3.21
C PHE A 216 3.61 11.23 -3.76
N VAL A 217 4.71 10.50 -3.95
CA VAL A 217 6.02 11.04 -4.34
C VAL A 217 6.05 11.40 -5.82
N LEU A 218 5.55 10.56 -6.74
CA LEU A 218 5.61 10.84 -8.18
C LEU A 218 4.36 11.55 -8.69
N GLY A 219 3.20 11.30 -8.08
CA GLY A 219 1.91 11.73 -8.62
C GLY A 219 1.27 12.96 -7.97
N TYR A 220 1.62 13.31 -6.73
CA TYR A 220 0.97 14.42 -6.01
C TYR A 220 1.92 15.48 -5.49
N LYS A 221 2.78 15.14 -4.51
CA LYS A 221 3.66 16.12 -3.86
C LYS A 221 4.94 16.38 -4.65
N HIS A 222 5.39 15.42 -5.46
CA HIS A 222 6.66 15.51 -6.19
C HIS A 222 7.91 15.53 -5.28
N TYR A 223 7.75 15.21 -4.00
CA TYR A 223 8.84 15.03 -3.03
C TYR A 223 8.40 14.03 -1.96
N PHE A 224 9.37 13.47 -1.25
CA PHE A 224 9.12 12.70 -0.04
C PHE A 224 9.10 13.64 1.17
N GLU A 225 8.19 13.38 2.11
CA GLU A 225 8.01 14.15 3.34
C GLU A 225 7.76 13.20 4.51
N GLN A 226 8.23 13.59 5.70
CA GLN A 226 7.98 12.84 6.91
C GLN A 226 6.47 12.72 7.20
N GLY A 227 6.03 11.53 7.62
CA GLY A 227 4.63 11.30 7.98
C GLY A 227 3.66 11.19 6.79
N PHE A 228 4.13 11.17 5.53
CA PHE A 228 3.25 11.21 4.36
C PHE A 228 2.24 10.04 4.29
N SER A 229 2.59 8.88 4.85
CA SER A 229 1.76 7.67 4.85
C SER A 229 0.45 7.86 5.64
N GLY A 230 0.50 8.63 6.74
CA GLY A 230 -0.66 8.84 7.62
C GLY A 230 -1.27 7.54 8.19
N GLY A 231 -0.49 6.45 8.28
CA GLY A 231 -0.97 5.15 8.75
C GLY A 231 -1.66 4.29 7.68
N ALA A 232 -1.45 4.58 6.39
CA ALA A 232 -2.05 3.84 5.29
C ALA A 232 -1.73 2.33 5.33
N GLY A 233 -0.56 1.93 5.82
CA GLY A 233 -0.18 0.53 5.98
C GLY A 233 -0.99 -0.20 7.06
N PHE A 234 -1.37 0.50 8.13
CA PHE A 234 -2.27 -0.06 9.15
C PHE A 234 -3.72 -0.13 8.65
N MET A 235 -4.19 0.92 7.96
CA MET A 235 -5.51 0.92 7.32
C MET A 235 -5.64 -0.19 6.26
N ALA A 236 -4.55 -0.54 5.58
CA ALA A 236 -4.54 -1.62 4.60
C ALA A 236 -4.87 -2.99 5.19
N ILE A 237 -4.58 -3.23 6.47
CA ILE A 237 -4.97 -4.47 7.16
C ILE A 237 -6.49 -4.58 7.23
N ALA A 238 -7.14 -3.51 7.65
CA ALA A 238 -8.60 -3.41 7.68
C ALA A 238 -9.22 -3.61 6.29
N VAL A 239 -8.65 -2.97 5.27
CA VAL A 239 -9.07 -3.10 3.87
C VAL A 239 -8.94 -4.55 3.39
N ALA A 240 -7.82 -5.21 3.68
CA ALA A 240 -7.60 -6.61 3.31
C ALA A 240 -8.59 -7.56 4.00
N LEU A 241 -8.85 -7.35 5.30
CA LEU A 241 -9.82 -8.13 6.07
C LEU A 241 -11.25 -7.93 5.55
N LEU A 242 -11.65 -6.68 5.27
CA LEU A 242 -12.95 -6.35 4.68
C LEU A 242 -13.11 -6.97 3.29
N GLY A 243 -12.05 -6.92 2.48
CA GLY A 243 -12.00 -7.55 1.16
C GLY A 243 -11.86 -9.08 1.17
N ASN A 244 -11.91 -9.72 2.33
CA ASN A 244 -11.74 -11.16 2.53
C ASN A 244 -10.47 -11.73 1.85
N ASN A 245 -9.38 -10.96 1.86
CA ASN A 245 -8.11 -11.29 1.18
C ASN A 245 -8.25 -11.60 -0.32
N THR A 246 -9.29 -11.09 -0.98
CA THR A 246 -9.48 -11.20 -2.44
C THR A 246 -9.09 -9.89 -3.11
N PRO A 247 -8.43 -9.90 -4.28
CA PRO A 247 -8.02 -8.66 -4.94
C PRO A 247 -9.18 -7.71 -5.27
N PHE A 248 -10.30 -8.27 -5.75
CA PHE A 248 -11.51 -7.47 -6.01
C PHE A 248 -12.17 -6.97 -4.71
N GLY A 249 -12.20 -7.78 -3.66
CA GLY A 249 -12.69 -7.34 -2.36
C GLY A 249 -11.85 -6.19 -1.79
N VAL A 250 -10.52 -6.25 -1.93
CA VAL A 250 -9.62 -5.15 -1.57
C VAL A 250 -9.97 -3.89 -2.35
N PHE A 251 -10.17 -3.99 -3.67
CA PHE A 251 -10.54 -2.85 -4.50
C PHE A 251 -11.80 -2.14 -4.00
N PHE A 252 -12.89 -2.87 -3.76
CA PHE A 252 -14.14 -2.29 -3.26
C PHE A 252 -14.01 -1.76 -1.83
N ALA A 253 -13.28 -2.45 -0.96
CA ALA A 253 -12.97 -1.99 0.38
C ALA A 253 -12.18 -0.67 0.35
N SER A 254 -11.13 -0.58 -0.47
CA SER A 254 -10.34 0.65 -0.62
C SER A 254 -11.18 1.82 -1.14
N LEU A 255 -12.11 1.58 -2.06
CA LEU A 255 -13.05 2.61 -2.51
C LEU A 255 -13.94 3.10 -1.38
N LEU A 256 -14.49 2.21 -0.57
CA LEU A 256 -15.30 2.57 0.60
C LEU A 256 -14.51 3.44 1.57
N PHE A 257 -13.29 3.05 1.93
CA PHE A 257 -12.42 3.84 2.80
C PHE A 257 -12.00 5.18 2.16
N GLY A 258 -11.80 5.22 0.83
CA GLY A 258 -11.57 6.46 0.09
C GLY A 258 -12.76 7.43 0.17
N ILE A 259 -13.99 6.91 0.04
CA ILE A 259 -15.23 7.70 0.19
C ILE A 259 -15.35 8.26 1.60
N LEU A 260 -15.08 7.45 2.63
CA LEU A 260 -15.14 7.90 4.03
C LEU A 260 -14.06 8.94 4.33
N SER A 261 -12.82 8.71 3.88
CA SER A 261 -11.71 9.62 4.11
C SER A 261 -11.94 10.98 3.47
N PHE A 262 -12.29 11.02 2.18
CA PHE A 262 -12.56 12.28 1.48
C PHE A 262 -13.88 12.92 1.94
N GLY A 263 -14.90 12.10 2.19
CA GLY A 263 -16.18 12.58 2.71
C GLY A 263 -16.04 13.25 4.07
N GLY A 264 -15.19 12.68 4.95
CA GLY A 264 -14.81 13.27 6.22
C GLY A 264 -14.12 14.62 6.09
N LEU A 265 -13.24 14.78 5.09
CA LEU A 265 -12.60 16.07 4.79
C LEU A 265 -13.61 17.14 4.35
N ILE A 266 -14.62 16.79 3.55
CA ILE A 266 -15.65 17.75 3.09
C ILE A 266 -16.47 18.31 4.28
N ILE A 267 -16.78 17.47 5.26
CA ILE A 267 -17.60 17.84 6.41
C ILE A 267 -16.77 18.27 7.63
N ASN A 268 -15.45 18.37 7.48
CA ASN A 268 -14.55 18.62 8.61
C ASN A 268 -14.85 19.94 9.35
N ALA A 269 -15.44 20.93 8.65
CA ALA A 269 -15.88 22.18 9.25
C ALA A 269 -17.03 22.02 10.27
N TYR A 270 -17.78 20.92 10.19
CA TYR A 270 -18.94 20.62 11.04
C TYR A 270 -18.69 19.43 11.97
N VAL A 271 -17.78 18.54 11.60
CA VAL A 271 -17.53 17.26 12.25
C VAL A 271 -16.02 17.04 12.39
N PRO A 272 -15.50 16.84 13.60
CA PRO A 272 -14.08 16.51 13.81
C PRO A 272 -13.67 15.27 13.02
N LYS A 273 -12.45 15.26 12.47
CA LYS A 273 -11.94 14.15 11.65
C LYS A 273 -11.90 12.84 12.46
N GLU A 274 -11.70 12.94 13.75
CA GLU A 274 -11.66 11.84 14.71
C GLU A 274 -12.97 11.03 14.69
N LEU A 275 -14.12 11.67 14.44
CA LEU A 275 -15.40 10.94 14.31
C LEU A 275 -15.44 10.07 13.05
N VAL A 276 -14.76 10.47 11.98
CA VAL A 276 -14.64 9.68 10.75
C VAL A 276 -13.71 8.48 10.98
N ASP A 277 -12.62 8.69 11.72
CA ASP A 277 -11.69 7.62 12.10
C ASP A 277 -12.37 6.61 13.03
N ILE A 278 -13.21 7.06 13.99
CA ILE A 278 -14.04 6.19 14.82
C ILE A 278 -15.04 5.40 13.96
N LEU A 279 -15.70 6.04 12.99
CA LEU A 279 -16.65 5.37 12.11
C LEU A 279 -15.95 4.29 11.27
N GLN A 280 -14.75 4.57 10.75
CA GLN A 280 -13.93 3.56 10.08
C GLN A 280 -13.58 2.40 11.02
N ALA A 281 -13.18 2.68 12.26
CA ALA A 281 -12.89 1.65 13.27
C ALA A 281 -14.13 0.79 13.60
N VAL A 282 -15.32 1.39 13.71
CA VAL A 282 -16.57 0.66 13.94
C VAL A 282 -16.91 -0.25 12.76
N ILE A 283 -16.72 0.19 11.52
CA ILE A 283 -16.91 -0.66 10.33
C ILE A 283 -15.96 -1.86 10.38
N ILE A 284 -14.69 -1.62 10.71
CA ILE A 284 -13.67 -2.67 10.82
C ILE A 284 -14.07 -3.69 11.88
N LEU A 285 -14.41 -3.23 13.09
CA LEU A 285 -14.83 -4.09 14.19
C LEU A 285 -16.09 -4.89 13.82
N SER A 286 -17.08 -4.24 13.22
CA SER A 286 -18.32 -4.89 12.79
C SER A 286 -18.06 -6.04 11.81
N VAL A 287 -17.18 -5.81 10.84
CA VAL A 287 -16.84 -6.81 9.81
C VAL A 287 -16.03 -7.96 10.39
N ILE A 288 -15.07 -7.67 11.27
CA ILE A 288 -14.28 -8.70 11.97
C ILE A 288 -15.20 -9.55 12.85
N SER A 289 -16.06 -8.93 13.64
CA SER A 289 -17.03 -9.62 14.50
C SER A 289 -17.98 -10.49 13.68
N PHE A 290 -18.54 -9.96 12.58
CA PHE A 290 -19.42 -10.74 11.71
C PHE A 290 -18.71 -11.96 11.13
N ARG A 291 -17.46 -11.81 10.69
CA ARG A 291 -16.68 -12.94 10.16
C ARG A 291 -16.47 -14.04 11.20
N GLU A 292 -16.20 -13.68 12.45
CA GLU A 292 -15.97 -14.67 13.52
C GLU A 292 -17.26 -15.39 13.91
N VAL A 293 -18.40 -14.70 13.88
CA VAL A 293 -19.72 -15.29 14.14
C VAL A 293 -20.12 -16.29 13.04
N PHE A 294 -19.83 -15.99 11.77
CA PHE A 294 -20.21 -16.83 10.62
C PHE A 294 -19.16 -17.89 10.22
N LYS A 295 -18.01 -17.92 10.90
CA LYS A 295 -17.00 -18.99 10.76
C LYS A 295 -17.29 -20.22 11.64
N ARG A 296 -18.26 -20.11 12.56
CA ARG A 296 -18.83 -21.25 13.30
C ARG A 296 -19.98 -21.86 12.52
#